data_AF-A0A839AHX5-F1
#
_entry.id   AF-A0A839AHX5-F1
#
_cell.length_a   1.000
_cell.length_b   1.000
_cell.length_c   1.000
_cell.angle_alpha   90.00
_cell.angle_beta   90.00
_cell.angle_gamma   90.00
#
_symmetry.space_group_name_H-M   'P 1'
#
loop_
_entity.id
_entity.type
_entity.pdbx_description
1 polymer ?
#
loop_
_entity_poly.entity_id
_entity_poly.type
_entity_poly.pdbx_seq_one_letter_code
_entity_poly.pdbx_strand_id
1 'polypeptide(L)'
;MSDITLSAGVRQNLLSLQKTADLLSTTQNRLATGKKVNSALDNPTNFFTSQGLQSRAGELSNLLDGIGNAIKTLEAADNGIKAITKLVESAQSTVRQAQQNNTDAEAETQIQGLAAVDTTGVSAGTTQQRVLDQNLGALNFKNGDTIELTATDANGTESKVTYTVGATPATETVNDVINRINNSGVAKASVTSDGRLDIRANGAETLNLTITTQDTGNGSTADLITQNAAGSVFASLGFGDNADAVGVDDENDANTTADVDDPGGTRVVYTEGTSANLFDTLTITNQAQAQEADNSDLAEQFNDILQQIDELAADASFNGINLINSSDTELTVAFNERRDEGRSE
;
A
#
# COMPACT_ATOMS: atom_id res chain seq x y z
N MET A 1 -21.11 114.26 -7.33
CA MET A 1 -21.89 113.05 -7.63
C MET A 1 -23.10 113.09 -6.73
N SER A 2 -24.31 113.16 -7.30
CA SER A 2 -25.55 113.21 -6.52
C SER A 2 -25.70 111.88 -5.78
N ASP A 3 -25.66 111.90 -4.46
CA ASP A 3 -26.07 110.74 -3.65
C ASP A 3 -27.51 110.42 -4.00
N ILE A 4 -27.73 109.25 -4.61
CA ILE A 4 -29.07 108.73 -4.87
C ILE A 4 -29.64 108.34 -3.50
N THR A 5 -30.40 109.25 -2.90
CA THR A 5 -31.07 109.03 -1.63
C THR A 5 -32.34 108.20 -1.85
N LEU A 6 -32.16 106.88 -1.95
CA LEU A 6 -33.29 105.95 -2.01
C LEU A 6 -34.12 106.08 -0.72
N SER A 7 -35.43 106.33 -0.89
CA SER A 7 -36.36 106.41 0.23
C SER A 7 -36.30 105.11 1.06
N ALA A 8 -36.48 105.22 2.38
CA ALA A 8 -36.34 104.08 3.28
C ALA A 8 -37.24 102.88 2.86
N GLY A 9 -38.44 103.16 2.32
CA GLY A 9 -39.35 102.13 1.80
C GLY A 9 -38.85 101.43 0.53
N VAL A 10 -38.21 102.15 -0.40
CA VAL A 10 -37.66 101.54 -1.64
C VAL A 10 -36.42 100.69 -1.32
N ARG A 11 -35.56 101.10 -0.37
CA ARG A 11 -34.44 100.26 0.10
C ARG A 11 -34.93 98.99 0.81
N GLN A 12 -35.96 99.10 1.64
CA GLN A 12 -36.53 97.94 2.33
C GLN A 12 -37.10 96.91 1.34
N ASN A 13 -37.78 97.37 0.28
CA ASN A 13 -38.30 96.50 -0.77
C ASN A 13 -37.17 95.88 -1.61
N LEU A 14 -36.13 96.64 -1.96
CA LEU A 14 -34.97 96.12 -2.67
C LEU A 14 -34.21 95.07 -1.84
N LEU A 15 -34.05 95.31 -0.53
CA LEU A 15 -33.45 94.37 0.40
C LEU A 15 -34.28 93.07 0.51
N SER A 16 -35.61 93.16 0.46
CA SER A 16 -36.50 91.99 0.45
C SER A 16 -36.37 91.17 -0.83
N LEU A 17 -36.30 91.84 -1.99
CA LEU A 17 -36.08 91.17 -3.28
C LEU A 17 -34.71 90.51 -3.35
N GLN A 18 -33.66 91.16 -2.83
CA GLN A 18 -32.32 90.58 -2.73
C GLN A 18 -32.33 89.33 -1.84
N LYS A 19 -32.92 89.40 -0.64
CA LYS A 19 -33.10 88.23 0.23
C LYS A 19 -33.89 87.10 -0.44
N THR A 20 -34.88 87.43 -1.26
CA THR A 20 -35.67 86.44 -2.01
C THR A 20 -34.85 85.79 -3.12
N ALA A 21 -34.03 86.57 -3.84
CA ALA A 21 -33.11 86.06 -4.84
C ALA A 21 -32.03 85.14 -4.21
N ASP A 22 -31.51 85.50 -3.05
CA ASP A 22 -30.53 84.69 -2.30
C ASP A 22 -31.15 83.37 -1.80
N LEU A 23 -32.39 83.42 -1.28
CA LEU A 23 -33.15 82.24 -0.89
C LEU A 23 -33.40 81.31 -2.08
N LEU A 24 -33.75 81.88 -3.24
CA LEU A 24 -34.01 81.15 -4.47
C LEU A 24 -32.72 80.51 -5.04
N SER A 25 -31.60 81.21 -4.98
CA SER A 25 -30.28 80.66 -5.31
C SER A 25 -29.92 79.48 -4.41
N THR A 26 -30.18 79.61 -3.10
CA THR A 26 -29.91 78.55 -2.12
C THR A 26 -30.80 77.32 -2.35
N THR A 27 -32.10 77.50 -2.61
CA THR A 27 -33.00 76.36 -2.91
C THR A 27 -32.67 75.70 -4.24
N GLN A 28 -32.28 76.46 -5.27
CA GLN A 28 -31.80 75.87 -6.52
C GLN A 28 -30.53 75.03 -6.30
N ASN A 29 -29.57 75.53 -5.51
CA ASN A 29 -28.34 74.79 -5.18
C ASN A 29 -28.63 73.50 -4.39
N ARG A 30 -29.54 73.57 -3.40
CA ARG A 30 -29.98 72.40 -2.63
C ARG A 30 -30.72 71.37 -3.49
N LEU A 31 -31.55 71.82 -4.43
CA LEU A 31 -32.29 70.94 -5.33
C LEU A 31 -31.35 70.27 -6.35
N ALA A 32 -30.39 71.01 -6.88
CA ALA A 32 -29.41 70.50 -7.83
C ALA A 32 -28.47 69.46 -7.19
N THR A 33 -28.05 69.66 -5.94
CA THR A 33 -27.14 68.74 -5.24
C THR A 33 -27.84 67.65 -4.44
N GLY A 34 -29.15 67.80 -4.19
CA GLY A 34 -29.91 66.94 -3.29
C GLY A 34 -29.47 67.03 -1.81
N LYS A 35 -28.55 67.94 -1.48
CA LYS A 35 -27.97 68.07 -0.14
C LYS A 35 -28.54 69.28 0.59
N LYS A 36 -28.92 69.09 1.85
CA LYS A 36 -29.37 70.19 2.72
C LYS A 36 -28.22 71.15 3.09
N VAL A 37 -27.00 70.62 3.21
CA VAL A 37 -25.77 71.33 3.57
C VAL A 37 -24.77 71.03 2.46
N ASN A 38 -24.40 72.04 1.67
CA ASN A 38 -23.54 71.84 0.50
C ASN A 38 -22.12 72.39 0.71
N SER A 39 -21.94 73.30 1.67
CA SER A 39 -20.63 73.85 2.02
C SER A 39 -20.41 73.93 3.53
N ALA A 40 -19.15 74.08 3.95
CA ALA A 40 -18.78 74.34 5.34
C ALA A 40 -19.38 75.65 5.89
N LEU A 41 -19.75 76.59 5.00
CA LEU A 41 -20.43 77.85 5.36
C LEU A 41 -21.91 77.63 5.71
N ASP A 42 -22.57 76.61 5.14
CA ASP A 42 -23.98 76.33 5.41
C ASP A 42 -24.19 75.74 6.81
N ASN A 43 -23.34 74.78 7.19
CA ASN A 43 -23.29 74.18 8.51
C ASN A 43 -21.98 73.38 8.67
N PRO A 44 -20.97 73.88 9.40
CA PRO A 44 -19.66 73.24 9.46
C PRO A 44 -19.72 71.86 10.12
N THR A 45 -20.45 71.70 11.23
CA THR A 45 -20.54 70.42 11.94
C THR A 45 -21.11 69.32 11.04
N ASN A 46 -22.23 69.58 10.36
CA ASN A 46 -22.84 68.58 9.48
C ASN A 46 -22.01 68.34 8.22
N PHE A 47 -21.40 69.39 7.65
CA PHE A 47 -20.55 69.27 6.47
C PHE A 47 -19.32 68.41 6.74
N PHE A 48 -18.54 68.69 7.80
CA PHE A 48 -17.34 67.91 8.12
C PHE A 48 -17.66 66.51 8.65
N THR A 49 -18.76 66.34 9.40
CA THR A 49 -19.20 65.00 9.83
C THR A 49 -19.58 64.14 8.63
N SER A 50 -20.36 64.69 7.68
CA SER A 50 -20.72 63.97 6.46
C SER A 50 -19.51 63.70 5.56
N GLN A 51 -18.55 64.61 5.47
CA GLN A 51 -17.30 64.40 4.76
C GLN A 51 -16.45 63.27 5.38
N GLY A 52 -16.35 63.21 6.70
CA GLY A 52 -15.66 62.12 7.40
C GLY A 52 -16.34 60.76 7.19
N LEU A 53 -17.68 60.72 7.25
CA LEU A 53 -18.46 59.53 6.94
C LEU A 53 -18.31 59.10 5.47
N GLN A 54 -18.20 60.04 4.53
CA GLN A 54 -17.95 59.75 3.11
C GLN A 54 -16.56 59.12 2.91
N SER A 55 -15.51 59.63 3.59
CA SER A 55 -14.16 59.03 3.58
C SER A 55 -14.21 57.61 4.11
N ARG A 56 -14.82 57.41 5.28
CA ARG A 56 -14.96 56.09 5.90
C ARG A 56 -15.75 55.12 5.03
N ALA A 57 -16.80 55.58 4.35
CA ALA A 57 -17.54 54.75 3.41
C ALA A 57 -16.67 54.30 2.23
N GLY A 58 -15.78 55.16 1.73
CA GLY A 58 -14.79 54.79 0.71
C GLY A 58 -13.76 53.79 1.22
N GLU A 59 -13.24 53.99 2.44
CA GLU A 59 -12.33 53.05 3.11
C GLU A 59 -12.96 51.67 3.29
N LEU A 60 -14.21 51.62 3.76
CA LEU A 60 -14.97 50.38 3.90
C LEU A 60 -15.24 49.70 2.55
N SER A 61 -15.42 50.46 1.47
CA SER A 61 -15.54 49.90 0.12
C SER A 61 -14.24 49.20 -0.31
N ASN A 62 -13.10 49.85 -0.09
CA ASN A 62 -11.79 49.25 -0.40
C ASN A 62 -11.51 48.01 0.47
N LEU A 63 -11.89 48.05 1.76
CA LEU A 63 -11.82 46.91 2.66
C LEU A 63 -12.69 45.75 2.15
N LEU A 64 -13.91 46.03 1.72
CA LEU A 64 -14.83 45.02 1.19
C LEU A 64 -14.25 44.34 -0.05
N ASP A 65 -13.65 45.11 -0.96
CA ASP A 65 -12.98 44.56 -2.14
C ASP A 65 -11.77 43.68 -1.76
N GLY A 66 -10.98 44.11 -0.77
CA GLY A 66 -9.87 43.34 -0.21
C GLY A 66 -10.33 42.01 0.42
N ILE A 67 -11.41 42.04 1.21
CA ILE A 67 -12.03 40.84 1.79
C ILE A 67 -12.57 39.94 0.67
N GLY A 68 -13.20 40.50 -0.37
CA GLY A 68 -13.70 39.74 -1.51
C GLY A 68 -12.59 38.98 -2.25
N ASN A 69 -11.40 39.57 -2.35
CA ASN A 69 -10.23 38.89 -2.90
C ASN A 69 -9.70 37.80 -1.97
N ALA A 70 -9.64 38.05 -0.65
CA ALA A 70 -9.20 37.06 0.33
C ALA A 70 -10.14 35.84 0.38
N ILE A 71 -11.46 36.05 0.29
CA ILE A 71 -12.44 34.96 0.24
C ILE A 71 -12.19 34.05 -0.96
N LYS A 72 -11.91 34.61 -2.14
CA LYS A 72 -11.61 33.81 -3.34
C LYS A 72 -10.31 33.02 -3.21
N THR A 73 -9.29 33.59 -2.56
CA THR A 73 -8.05 32.85 -2.25
C THR A 73 -8.31 31.69 -1.29
N LEU A 74 -9.15 31.90 -0.26
CA LEU A 74 -9.55 30.83 0.66
C LEU A 74 -10.41 29.77 -0.03
N GLU A 75 -11.28 30.14 -0.97
CA GLU A 75 -12.08 29.20 -1.75
C GLU A 75 -11.20 28.33 -2.66
N ALA A 76 -10.19 28.89 -3.30
CA ALA A 76 -9.22 28.12 -4.08
C ALA A 76 -8.45 27.13 -3.19
N ALA A 77 -8.01 27.57 -2.00
CA ALA A 77 -7.35 26.71 -1.03
C ALA A 77 -8.27 25.59 -0.51
N ASP A 78 -9.54 25.89 -0.20
CA ASP A 78 -10.53 24.89 0.26
C ASP A 78 -10.75 23.80 -0.81
N ASN A 79 -10.86 24.18 -2.08
CA ASN A 79 -10.98 23.22 -3.17
C ASN A 79 -9.71 22.36 -3.34
N GLY A 80 -8.53 22.96 -3.22
CA GLY A 80 -7.25 22.24 -3.23
C GLY A 80 -7.16 21.21 -2.11
N ILE A 81 -7.46 21.61 -0.87
CA ILE A 81 -7.44 20.71 0.30
C ILE A 81 -8.44 19.56 0.11
N LYS A 82 -9.67 19.83 -0.34
CA LYS A 82 -10.67 18.77 -0.58
C LYS A 82 -10.20 17.73 -1.58
N ALA A 83 -9.49 18.15 -2.63
CA ALA A 83 -8.98 17.25 -3.63
C ALA A 83 -7.75 16.47 -3.12
N ILE A 84 -6.86 17.10 -2.34
CA ILE A 84 -5.79 16.42 -1.62
C ILE A 84 -6.36 15.35 -0.66
N THR A 85 -7.43 15.65 0.08
CA THR A 85 -8.09 14.66 0.96
C THR A 85 -8.52 13.41 0.18
N LYS A 86 -9.12 13.58 -1.00
CA LYS A 86 -9.53 12.44 -1.85
C LYS A 86 -8.34 11.63 -2.35
N LEU A 87 -7.24 12.29 -2.69
CA LEU A 87 -6.00 11.62 -3.09
C LEU A 87 -5.40 10.82 -1.93
N VAL A 88 -5.39 11.37 -0.71
CA VAL A 88 -4.96 10.64 0.51
C VAL A 88 -5.85 9.43 0.79
N GLU A 89 -7.17 9.54 0.62
CA GLU A 89 -8.08 8.40 0.73
C GLU A 89 -7.76 7.30 -0.29
N SER A 90 -7.43 7.70 -1.52
CA SER A 90 -6.97 6.78 -2.58
C SER A 90 -5.66 6.10 -2.21
N ALA A 91 -4.65 6.87 -1.77
CA ALA A 91 -3.36 6.35 -1.33
C ALA A 91 -3.52 5.35 -0.18
N GLN A 92 -4.40 5.64 0.78
CA GLN A 92 -4.71 4.73 1.88
C GLN A 92 -5.33 3.42 1.37
N SER A 93 -6.12 3.46 0.29
CA SER A 93 -6.65 2.26 -0.34
C SER A 93 -5.56 1.41 -0.98
N THR A 94 -4.63 2.03 -1.71
CA THR A 94 -3.48 1.35 -2.32
C THR A 94 -2.59 0.69 -1.26
N VAL A 95 -2.35 1.36 -0.13
CA VAL A 95 -1.60 0.77 1.00
C VAL A 95 -2.34 -0.41 1.62
N ARG A 96 -3.66 -0.32 1.81
CA ARG A 96 -4.46 -1.46 2.31
C ARG A 96 -4.43 -2.64 1.35
N GLN A 97 -4.44 -2.39 0.05
CA GLN A 97 -4.32 -3.43 -0.97
C GLN A 97 -2.94 -4.10 -0.92
N ALA A 98 -1.87 -3.33 -0.81
CA ALA A 98 -0.52 -3.87 -0.65
C ALA A 98 -0.40 -4.72 0.63
N GLN A 99 -1.01 -4.28 1.73
CA GLN A 99 -1.06 -5.04 2.98
C GLN A 99 -1.83 -6.36 2.84
N GLN A 100 -2.95 -6.35 2.10
CA GLN A 100 -3.73 -7.56 1.84
C GLN A 100 -2.97 -8.53 0.94
N ASN A 101 -2.35 -8.05 -0.13
CA ASN A 101 -1.50 -8.87 -1.00
C ASN A 101 -0.39 -9.57 -0.21
N ASN A 102 0.21 -8.89 0.77
CA ASN A 102 1.25 -9.50 1.61
C ASN A 102 0.71 -10.52 2.62
N THR A 103 -0.58 -10.45 2.94
CA THR A 103 -1.25 -11.47 3.78
C THR A 103 -1.64 -12.70 2.95
N ASP A 104 -1.98 -12.49 1.67
CA ASP A 104 -2.39 -13.55 0.73
C ASP A 104 -1.21 -14.23 0.02
N ALA A 105 -0.01 -13.66 0.11
CA ALA A 105 1.24 -14.33 -0.23
C ALA A 105 1.50 -15.44 0.80
N GLU A 106 0.82 -16.58 0.62
CA GLU A 106 1.07 -17.74 1.46
C GLU A 106 2.56 -18.09 1.41
N ALA A 107 3.10 -18.37 2.59
CA ALA A 107 4.38 -19.02 2.78
C ALA A 107 4.37 -20.35 1.97
N GLU A 108 4.91 -20.35 0.75
CA GLU A 108 4.97 -21.56 -0.07
C GLU A 108 6.08 -22.47 0.47
N THR A 109 5.72 -23.29 1.45
CA THR A 109 6.60 -24.37 1.93
C THR A 109 6.42 -25.58 1.02
N GLN A 110 7.45 -25.91 0.26
CA GLN A 110 7.39 -26.94 -0.78
C GLN A 110 8.59 -27.87 -0.69
N ILE A 111 8.34 -29.17 -0.88
CA ILE A 111 9.37 -30.19 -1.06
C ILE A 111 9.13 -30.86 -2.41
N GLN A 112 10.12 -30.80 -3.30
CA GLN A 112 10.08 -31.43 -4.61
C GLN A 112 11.27 -32.37 -4.79
N GLY A 113 11.07 -33.56 -5.36
CA GLY A 113 12.19 -34.46 -5.67
C GLY A 113 13.07 -33.88 -6.77
N LEU A 114 14.39 -33.91 -6.67
CA LEU A 114 15.32 -33.32 -7.66
C LEU A 114 15.19 -33.98 -9.05
N ALA A 115 15.00 -35.30 -9.08
CA ALA A 115 14.78 -36.07 -10.30
C ALA A 115 13.34 -36.58 -10.40
N ALA A 116 12.95 -37.04 -11.60
CA ALA A 116 11.68 -37.74 -11.77
C ALA A 116 11.69 -39.06 -10.99
N VAL A 117 10.53 -39.45 -10.47
CA VAL A 117 10.35 -40.77 -9.84
C VAL A 117 10.62 -41.86 -10.88
N ASP A 118 11.30 -42.93 -10.47
CA ASP A 118 11.62 -44.06 -11.34
C ASP A 118 10.33 -44.72 -11.84
N THR A 119 10.09 -44.68 -13.15
CA THR A 119 8.93 -45.32 -13.80
C THR A 119 9.28 -46.61 -14.51
N THR A 120 10.43 -47.22 -14.19
CA THR A 120 10.85 -48.49 -14.81
C THR A 120 9.78 -49.55 -14.63
N GLY A 121 9.40 -50.21 -15.73
CA GLY A 121 8.38 -51.26 -15.73
C GLY A 121 6.94 -50.78 -15.93
N VAL A 122 6.68 -49.47 -15.98
CA VAL A 122 5.35 -48.89 -16.24
C VAL A 122 5.29 -48.30 -17.64
N SER A 123 4.23 -48.62 -18.39
CA SER A 123 3.98 -48.04 -19.72
C SER A 123 2.65 -47.29 -19.71
N ALA A 124 2.70 -45.97 -19.59
CA ALA A 124 1.57 -45.05 -19.68
C ALA A 124 1.90 -43.85 -20.58
N GLY A 125 0.85 -43.11 -21.00
CA GLY A 125 0.94 -42.08 -22.05
C GLY A 125 1.83 -40.88 -21.71
N THR A 126 1.76 -40.35 -20.47
CA THR A 126 2.58 -39.23 -20.00
C THR A 126 3.52 -39.68 -18.88
N THR A 127 4.62 -38.93 -18.66
CA THR A 127 5.54 -39.21 -17.55
C THR A 127 4.84 -39.11 -16.20
N GLN A 128 4.02 -38.07 -16.01
CA GLN A 128 3.18 -37.92 -14.82
C GLN A 128 2.29 -39.15 -14.56
N GLN A 129 1.58 -39.66 -15.58
CA GLN A 129 0.72 -40.83 -15.42
C GLN A 129 1.52 -42.09 -15.07
N ARG A 130 2.70 -42.26 -15.67
CA ARG A 130 3.58 -43.39 -15.32
C ARG A 130 4.02 -43.37 -13.86
N VAL A 131 4.24 -42.19 -13.28
CA VAL A 131 4.58 -42.06 -11.86
C VAL A 131 3.36 -42.36 -11.00
N LEU A 132 2.18 -41.82 -11.33
CA LEU A 132 0.95 -42.10 -10.59
C LEU A 132 0.61 -43.59 -10.54
N ASP A 133 0.81 -44.29 -11.66
CA ASP A 133 0.58 -45.73 -11.79
C ASP A 133 1.76 -46.58 -11.30
N GLN A 134 2.85 -45.98 -10.82
CA GLN A 134 4.01 -46.72 -10.35
C GLN A 134 3.73 -47.40 -9.01
N ASN A 135 4.08 -48.68 -8.94
CA ASN A 135 3.88 -49.49 -7.74
C ASN A 135 4.99 -49.21 -6.72
N LEU A 136 4.64 -49.09 -5.44
CA LEU A 136 5.62 -48.83 -4.38
C LEU A 136 6.66 -49.95 -4.28
N GLY A 137 6.26 -51.20 -4.51
CA GLY A 137 7.20 -52.33 -4.57
C GLY A 137 8.24 -52.25 -5.69
N ALA A 138 7.93 -51.57 -6.80
CA ALA A 138 8.89 -51.33 -7.89
C ALA A 138 9.88 -50.20 -7.55
N LEU A 139 9.47 -49.28 -6.66
CA LEU A 139 10.33 -48.27 -6.01
C LEU A 139 11.08 -48.83 -4.80
N ASN A 140 11.15 -50.16 -4.67
CA ASN A 140 11.81 -50.90 -3.59
C ASN A 140 11.21 -50.77 -2.18
N PHE A 141 10.05 -50.13 -2.02
CA PHE A 141 9.35 -50.15 -0.74
C PHE A 141 9.00 -51.57 -0.30
N LYS A 142 9.08 -51.80 1.01
CA LYS A 142 8.76 -53.04 1.71
C LYS A 142 7.58 -52.83 2.66
N ASN A 143 7.00 -53.94 3.10
CA ASN A 143 5.93 -53.91 4.09
C ASN A 143 6.43 -53.29 5.39
N GLY A 144 5.73 -52.27 5.89
CA GLY A 144 6.08 -51.54 7.10
C GLY A 144 6.93 -50.30 6.89
N ASP A 145 7.41 -50.04 5.66
CA ASP A 145 8.02 -48.76 5.33
C ASP A 145 7.00 -47.64 5.49
N THR A 146 7.47 -46.45 5.84
CA THR A 146 6.59 -45.30 6.07
C THR A 146 7.04 -44.07 5.30
N ILE A 147 6.04 -43.30 4.87
CA ILE A 147 6.19 -41.93 4.37
C ILE A 147 5.38 -41.05 5.31
N GLU A 148 6.04 -40.15 5.97
CA GLU A 148 5.46 -39.27 6.97
C GLU A 148 5.67 -37.81 6.58
N LEU A 149 4.60 -37.03 6.70
CA LEU A 149 4.65 -35.58 6.55
C LEU A 149 4.18 -34.95 7.84
N THR A 150 4.99 -34.03 8.35
CA THR A 150 4.65 -33.17 9.47
C THR A 150 4.72 -31.73 9.00
N ALA A 151 3.60 -31.02 9.07
CA ALA A 151 3.50 -29.61 8.78
C ALA A 151 3.36 -28.85 10.10
N THR A 152 4.22 -27.87 10.36
CA THR A 152 4.21 -27.08 11.61
C THR A 152 3.82 -25.64 11.29
N ASP A 153 2.79 -25.13 11.95
CA ASP A 153 2.33 -23.75 11.80
C ASP A 153 3.23 -22.75 12.56
N ALA A 154 2.97 -21.46 12.36
CA ALA A 154 3.65 -20.34 13.03
C ALA A 154 3.59 -20.36 14.57
N ASN A 155 2.64 -21.10 15.14
CA ASN A 155 2.46 -21.22 16.58
C ASN A 155 3.14 -22.48 17.13
N GLY A 156 3.82 -23.27 16.29
CA GLY A 156 4.45 -24.54 16.66
C GLY A 156 3.49 -25.73 16.72
N THR A 157 2.28 -25.62 16.16
CA THR A 157 1.31 -26.72 16.11
C THR A 157 1.64 -27.66 14.96
N GLU A 158 1.89 -28.93 15.27
CA GLU A 158 2.19 -29.96 14.28
C GLU A 158 0.93 -30.69 13.80
N SER A 159 0.77 -30.77 12.48
CA SER A 159 -0.20 -31.62 11.81
C SER A 159 0.53 -32.73 11.06
N LYS A 160 0.14 -33.98 11.27
CA LYS A 160 0.90 -35.14 10.80
C LYS A 160 0.05 -36.12 9.99
N VAL A 161 0.61 -36.60 8.88
CA VAL A 161 0.08 -37.71 8.09
C VAL A 161 1.16 -38.74 7.85
N THR A 162 0.85 -40.00 8.16
CA THR A 162 1.73 -41.13 7.86
C THR A 162 1.01 -42.08 6.90
N TYR A 163 1.69 -42.42 5.81
CA TYR A 163 1.38 -43.57 4.96
C TYR A 163 2.29 -44.71 5.37
N THR A 164 1.72 -45.89 5.60
CA THR A 164 2.48 -47.11 5.90
C THR A 164 2.23 -48.10 4.78
N VAL A 165 3.31 -48.56 4.15
CA VAL A 165 3.26 -49.54 3.06
C VAL A 165 2.76 -50.87 3.60
N GLY A 166 1.74 -51.42 2.95
CA GLY A 166 1.09 -52.66 3.36
C GLY A 166 1.88 -53.92 3.03
N ALA A 167 1.29 -55.07 3.35
CA ALA A 167 1.90 -56.38 3.14
C ALA A 167 2.15 -56.74 1.66
N THR A 168 1.51 -56.01 0.73
CA THR A 168 1.64 -56.20 -0.73
C THR A 168 2.02 -54.87 -1.42
N PRO A 169 3.29 -54.43 -1.32
CA PRO A 169 3.73 -53.15 -1.92
C PRO A 169 3.53 -53.07 -3.45
N ALA A 170 3.40 -54.21 -4.13
CA ALA A 170 3.15 -54.27 -5.57
C ALA A 170 1.71 -53.92 -5.97
N THR A 171 0.78 -53.82 -5.03
CA THR A 171 -0.62 -53.42 -5.28
C THR A 171 -0.92 -51.99 -4.83
N GLU A 172 0.04 -51.34 -4.17
CA GLU A 172 -0.04 -49.95 -3.73
C GLU A 172 0.74 -49.07 -4.70
N THR A 173 0.19 -47.91 -5.02
CA THR A 173 0.73 -46.99 -6.03
C THR A 173 1.15 -45.66 -5.42
N VAL A 174 1.97 -44.90 -6.15
CA VAL A 174 2.29 -43.50 -5.77
C VAL A 174 1.01 -42.66 -5.69
N ASN A 175 0.00 -42.92 -6.53
CA ASN A 175 -1.29 -42.26 -6.46
C ASN A 175 -2.03 -42.52 -5.13
N ASP A 176 -1.89 -43.72 -4.55
CA ASP A 176 -2.49 -44.02 -3.24
C ASP A 176 -1.85 -43.19 -2.11
N VAL A 177 -0.52 -43.02 -2.17
CA VAL A 177 0.22 -42.14 -1.24
C VAL A 177 -0.24 -40.69 -1.39
N ILE A 178 -0.29 -40.19 -2.63
CA ILE A 178 -0.73 -38.82 -2.93
C ILE A 178 -2.17 -38.58 -2.44
N ASN A 179 -3.09 -39.50 -2.71
CA ASN A 179 -4.47 -39.39 -2.25
C ASN A 179 -4.57 -39.42 -0.72
N ARG A 180 -3.74 -40.23 -0.04
CA ARG A 180 -3.69 -40.26 1.42
C ARG A 180 -3.23 -38.93 2.01
N ILE A 181 -2.24 -38.29 1.38
CA ILE A 181 -1.72 -36.98 1.76
C ILE A 181 -2.78 -35.90 1.52
N ASN A 182 -3.34 -35.83 0.31
CA ASN A 182 -4.35 -34.84 -0.05
C ASN A 182 -5.61 -34.92 0.82
N ASN A 183 -6.03 -36.13 1.20
CA ASN A 183 -7.18 -36.33 2.08
C ASN A 183 -6.87 -36.06 3.57
N SER A 184 -5.61 -35.90 3.96
CA SER A 184 -5.24 -35.64 5.35
C SER A 184 -5.43 -34.19 5.78
N GLY A 185 -5.47 -33.25 4.83
CA GLY A 185 -5.50 -31.81 5.11
C GLY A 185 -4.15 -31.22 5.59
N VAL A 186 -3.12 -32.04 5.79
CA VAL A 186 -1.78 -31.63 6.24
C VAL A 186 -0.99 -30.95 5.12
N ALA A 187 -1.06 -31.51 3.91
CA ALA A 187 -0.31 -31.06 2.75
C ALA A 187 -1.06 -31.42 1.46
N LYS A 188 -0.68 -30.77 0.36
CA LYS A 188 -1.09 -31.11 -0.99
C LYS A 188 0.07 -31.77 -1.72
N ALA A 189 -0.10 -33.03 -2.10
CA ALA A 189 0.86 -33.77 -2.91
C ALA A 189 0.38 -33.89 -4.36
N SER A 190 1.32 -33.83 -5.29
CA SER A 190 1.09 -33.99 -6.72
C SER A 190 2.35 -34.50 -7.42
N VAL A 191 2.23 -34.79 -8.72
CA VAL A 191 3.38 -35.10 -9.58
C VAL A 191 3.44 -34.04 -10.68
N THR A 192 4.61 -33.48 -10.93
CA THR A 192 4.81 -32.50 -12.02
C THR A 192 4.68 -33.16 -13.40
N SER A 193 4.57 -32.35 -14.46
CA SER A 193 4.58 -32.85 -15.84
C SER A 193 5.79 -33.71 -16.17
N ASP A 194 6.92 -33.40 -15.53
CA ASP A 194 8.21 -34.05 -15.74
C ASP A 194 8.39 -35.31 -14.87
N GLY A 195 7.39 -35.66 -14.05
CA GLY A 195 7.40 -36.86 -13.22
C GLY A 195 8.04 -36.70 -11.85
N ARG A 196 8.28 -35.47 -11.38
CA ARG A 196 8.85 -35.21 -10.06
C ARG A 196 7.73 -35.20 -9.02
N LEU A 197 7.96 -35.81 -7.86
CA LEU A 197 7.04 -35.71 -6.72
C LEU A 197 7.09 -34.29 -6.17
N ASP A 198 5.95 -33.64 -6.00
CA ASP A 198 5.81 -32.30 -5.46
C ASP A 198 4.86 -32.29 -4.27
N ILE A 199 5.31 -31.80 -3.13
CA ILE A 199 4.52 -31.74 -1.89
C ILE A 199 4.56 -30.31 -1.35
N ARG A 200 3.40 -29.73 -1.16
CA ARG A 200 3.21 -28.37 -0.66
C ARG A 200 2.49 -28.39 0.67
N ALA A 201 2.96 -27.62 1.63
CA ALA A 201 2.24 -27.45 2.89
C ALA A 201 0.88 -26.80 2.65
N ASN A 202 -0.07 -27.06 3.56
CA ASN A 202 -1.37 -26.40 3.55
C ASN A 202 -1.39 -25.31 4.63
N GLY A 203 -0.71 -24.18 4.36
CA GLY A 203 -0.63 -23.04 5.28
C GLY A 203 0.26 -23.24 6.51
N ALA A 204 1.37 -23.98 6.38
CA ALA A 204 2.32 -24.23 7.46
C ALA A 204 3.70 -23.64 7.15
N GLU A 205 4.40 -23.15 8.18
CA GLU A 205 5.73 -22.52 8.05
C GLU A 205 6.83 -23.53 7.78
N THR A 206 6.71 -24.75 8.30
CA THR A 206 7.68 -25.82 8.04
C THR A 206 6.99 -27.07 7.56
N LEU A 207 7.64 -27.75 6.61
CA LEU A 207 7.21 -29.03 6.09
C LEU A 207 8.36 -30.02 6.27
N ASN A 208 8.08 -31.11 6.97
CA ASN A 208 9.00 -32.20 7.19
C ASN A 208 8.49 -33.43 6.45
N LEU A 209 9.21 -33.89 5.42
CA LEU A 209 9.01 -35.19 4.80
C LEU A 209 10.01 -36.19 5.41
N THR A 210 9.51 -37.21 6.08
CA THR A 210 10.32 -38.30 6.64
C THR A 210 9.94 -39.62 5.95
N ILE A 211 10.90 -40.24 5.28
CA ILE A 211 10.73 -41.56 4.66
C ILE A 211 11.57 -42.56 5.47
N THR A 212 10.93 -43.61 5.97
CA THR A 212 11.56 -44.64 6.79
C THR A 212 11.45 -45.98 6.07
N THR A 213 12.58 -46.63 5.79
CA THR A 213 12.61 -47.89 5.03
C THR A 213 13.26 -48.99 5.85
N GLN A 214 12.65 -50.17 5.88
CA GLN A 214 13.19 -51.32 6.57
C GLN A 214 14.34 -51.92 5.77
N ASP A 215 15.52 -52.04 6.39
CA ASP A 215 16.59 -52.84 5.82
C ASP A 215 16.17 -54.32 5.82
N THR A 216 16.03 -54.93 4.63
CA THR A 216 15.88 -56.37 4.51
C THR A 216 17.26 -57.03 4.39
N GLY A 217 18.03 -56.94 5.46
CA GLY A 217 19.16 -57.77 5.84
C GLY A 217 20.17 -58.19 4.76
N ASN A 218 21.42 -57.76 4.96
CA ASN A 218 22.50 -58.75 5.01
C ASN A 218 23.60 -58.25 5.96
N GLY A 219 24.11 -59.12 6.85
CA GLY A 219 25.34 -58.88 7.62
C GLY A 219 26.59 -58.86 6.74
N SER A 220 26.56 -58.07 5.67
CA SER A 220 27.58 -57.89 4.66
C SER A 220 27.79 -56.39 4.52
N THR A 221 29.04 -56.00 4.32
CA THR A 221 29.53 -54.64 4.03
C THR A 221 29.00 -54.06 2.70
N ALA A 222 27.79 -54.45 2.30
CA ALA A 222 27.01 -54.03 1.15
C ALA A 222 25.62 -53.57 1.64
N ASP A 223 25.65 -52.86 2.76
CA ASP A 223 24.58 -51.95 3.18
C ASP A 223 24.30 -50.97 2.04
N LEU A 224 23.12 -50.33 2.02
CA LEU A 224 22.86 -49.27 1.07
C LEU A 224 23.65 -48.02 1.49
N ILE A 225 24.96 -48.03 1.20
CA ILE A 225 26.00 -47.17 1.81
C ILE A 225 25.71 -45.65 1.70
N THR A 226 24.74 -45.23 0.86
CA THR A 226 24.36 -43.82 0.66
C THR A 226 22.91 -43.68 0.16
N GLN A 227 22.29 -42.53 0.43
CA GLN A 227 21.00 -42.11 -0.15
C GLN A 227 20.92 -42.29 -1.69
N ASN A 228 22.05 -42.14 -2.40
CA ASN A 228 22.20 -42.27 -3.85
C ASN A 228 22.50 -43.70 -4.34
N ALA A 229 22.48 -44.71 -3.47
CA ALA A 229 22.74 -46.06 -3.91
C ALA A 229 21.69 -46.50 -4.94
N ALA A 230 22.14 -47.09 -6.06
CA ALA A 230 21.25 -47.60 -7.09
C ALA A 230 20.28 -48.64 -6.49
N GLY A 231 18.98 -48.39 -6.64
CA GLY A 231 17.93 -49.21 -6.00
C GLY A 231 17.50 -48.73 -4.62
N SER A 232 18.02 -47.61 -4.11
CA SER A 232 17.48 -46.94 -2.93
C SER A 232 16.07 -46.44 -3.19
N VAL A 233 15.19 -46.57 -2.19
CA VAL A 233 13.85 -45.98 -2.21
C VAL A 233 13.96 -44.46 -2.40
N PHE A 234 14.92 -43.80 -1.73
CA PHE A 234 15.12 -42.36 -1.83
C PHE A 234 15.52 -41.94 -3.25
N ALA A 235 16.48 -42.62 -3.87
CA ALA A 235 16.87 -42.39 -5.26
C ALA A 235 15.72 -42.66 -6.24
N SER A 236 14.94 -43.72 -6.02
CA SER A 236 13.79 -44.07 -6.85
C SER A 236 12.66 -43.03 -6.79
N LEU A 237 12.55 -42.27 -5.70
CA LEU A 237 11.60 -41.15 -5.56
C LEU A 237 12.16 -39.82 -6.08
N GLY A 238 13.40 -39.82 -6.59
CA GLY A 238 14.07 -38.62 -7.09
C GLY A 238 14.80 -37.81 -6.02
N PHE A 239 15.03 -38.39 -4.82
CA PHE A 239 15.73 -37.77 -3.70
C PHE A 239 17.14 -38.33 -3.46
N GLY A 240 17.76 -38.96 -4.47
CA GLY A 240 19.03 -39.69 -4.32
C GLY A 240 20.28 -38.81 -4.17
N ASP A 241 20.28 -37.63 -4.79
CA ASP A 241 21.45 -36.74 -4.95
C ASP A 241 21.38 -35.46 -4.08
N ASN A 242 20.47 -35.37 -3.10
CA ASN A 242 20.08 -34.07 -2.57
C ASN A 242 21.11 -33.44 -1.63
N ALA A 243 21.64 -32.29 -2.05
CA ALA A 243 22.06 -31.21 -1.15
C ALA A 243 20.95 -30.16 -0.92
N ASP A 244 19.89 -30.13 -1.75
CA ASP A 244 18.80 -29.15 -1.65
C ASP A 244 17.56 -29.70 -2.42
N ALA A 245 16.40 -29.78 -1.77
CA ALA A 245 15.17 -30.29 -2.38
C ALA A 245 14.33 -29.19 -3.05
N VAL A 246 14.43 -27.91 -2.64
CA VAL A 246 13.80 -26.77 -3.33
C VAL A 246 14.50 -25.47 -2.94
N GLY A 247 15.62 -25.17 -3.61
CA GLY A 247 16.07 -23.81 -3.92
C GLY A 247 16.58 -22.95 -2.76
N VAL A 248 17.86 -22.56 -2.93
CA VAL A 248 18.58 -21.40 -2.38
C VAL A 248 19.38 -21.71 -1.11
N ASP A 249 20.41 -22.54 -1.24
CA ASP A 249 21.68 -22.21 -0.62
C ASP A 249 22.71 -21.93 -1.73
N ASP A 250 23.05 -20.65 -1.91
CA ASP A 250 24.12 -20.18 -2.81
C ASP A 250 25.46 -20.06 -2.07
N GLU A 251 25.62 -20.73 -0.92
CA GLU A 251 26.88 -20.75 -0.21
C GLU A 251 27.46 -22.16 -0.19
N ASN A 252 28.75 -22.21 -0.46
CA ASN A 252 29.61 -23.36 -0.52
C ASN A 252 29.82 -23.95 0.89
N ASP A 253 28.74 -24.27 1.62
CA ASP A 253 28.81 -24.85 2.96
C ASP A 253 28.96 -26.36 2.90
N ALA A 254 30.18 -26.76 2.55
CA ALA A 254 30.57 -28.15 2.39
C ALA A 254 30.63 -28.95 3.71
N ASN A 255 30.11 -28.45 4.85
CA ASN A 255 30.13 -29.21 6.08
C ASN A 255 29.11 -28.73 7.13
N THR A 256 28.16 -29.62 7.46
CA THR A 256 27.21 -29.59 8.59
C THR A 256 25.89 -28.86 8.37
N THR A 257 24.83 -29.65 8.20
CA THR A 257 23.43 -29.31 8.55
C THR A 257 23.00 -27.89 8.19
N ALA A 258 22.66 -27.66 6.91
CA ALA A 258 21.96 -26.44 6.47
C ALA A 258 20.89 -26.10 7.49
N ASP A 259 21.01 -24.93 8.11
CA ASP A 259 20.11 -24.53 9.16
C ASP A 259 18.73 -24.32 8.53
N VAL A 260 17.71 -24.94 9.12
CA VAL A 260 16.35 -24.66 8.67
C VAL A 260 15.97 -23.26 9.12
N ASP A 261 16.65 -22.66 10.10
CA ASP A 261 16.27 -21.42 10.77
C ASP A 261 16.09 -20.20 9.84
N ASP A 262 16.63 -20.24 8.61
CA ASP A 262 16.45 -19.18 7.60
C ASP A 262 15.23 -19.42 6.68
N PRO A 263 14.43 -18.39 6.33
CA PRO A 263 13.32 -18.51 5.38
C PRO A 263 13.78 -19.07 4.02
N GLY A 264 13.10 -20.11 3.55
CA GLY A 264 13.47 -20.84 2.33
C GLY A 264 14.55 -21.90 2.48
N GLY A 265 15.12 -22.05 3.67
CA GLY A 265 16.11 -23.09 3.95
C GLY A 265 15.54 -24.49 3.76
N THR A 266 16.34 -25.37 3.14
CA THR A 266 16.05 -26.80 3.05
C THR A 266 17.16 -27.59 3.73
N ARG A 267 16.80 -28.43 4.70
CA ARG A 267 17.71 -29.37 5.36
C ARG A 267 17.37 -30.80 4.99
N VAL A 268 18.39 -31.55 4.58
CA VAL A 268 18.28 -32.98 4.28
C VAL A 268 19.14 -33.77 5.26
N VAL A 269 18.54 -34.72 5.98
CA VAL A 269 19.22 -35.59 6.94
C VAL A 269 18.96 -37.03 6.57
N TYR A 270 20.02 -37.76 6.25
CA TYR A 270 19.98 -39.21 6.13
C TYR A 270 20.59 -39.84 7.39
N THR A 271 19.87 -40.78 7.99
CA THR A 271 20.30 -41.56 9.15
C THR A 271 20.29 -43.03 8.78
N GLU A 272 21.47 -43.64 8.79
CA GLU A 272 21.68 -45.08 8.56
C GLU A 272 21.29 -45.88 9.81
N GLY A 273 20.61 -47.00 9.60
CA GLY A 273 20.35 -47.99 10.64
C GLY A 273 21.64 -48.67 11.08
N THR A 274 22.06 -48.45 12.34
CA THR A 274 23.35 -48.98 12.87
C THR A 274 23.53 -50.52 12.89
N SER A 275 22.58 -51.30 12.38
CA SER A 275 22.57 -52.77 12.38
C SER A 275 21.54 -53.31 11.38
N ALA A 276 21.75 -54.55 10.91
CA ALA A 276 20.80 -55.24 10.04
C ALA A 276 19.37 -55.26 10.62
N ASN A 277 18.37 -54.93 9.80
CA ASN A 277 16.95 -54.78 10.15
C ASN A 277 16.61 -53.54 11.00
N LEU A 278 17.52 -52.58 11.18
CA LEU A 278 17.14 -51.24 11.61
C LEU A 278 16.68 -50.42 10.41
N PHE A 279 15.80 -49.47 10.66
CA PHE A 279 15.28 -48.62 9.60
C PHE A 279 16.32 -47.56 9.21
N ASP A 280 16.43 -47.32 7.92
CA ASP A 280 17.05 -46.12 7.38
C ASP A 280 16.01 -45.01 7.33
N THR A 281 16.43 -43.78 7.58
CA THR A 281 15.53 -42.62 7.55
C THR A 281 16.12 -41.48 6.73
N LEU A 282 15.33 -40.97 5.80
CA LEU A 282 15.56 -39.70 5.14
C LEU A 282 14.54 -38.68 5.65
N THR A 283 15.01 -37.59 6.23
CA THR A 283 14.19 -36.43 6.59
C THR A 283 14.58 -35.24 5.73
N ILE A 284 13.61 -34.63 5.07
CA ILE A 284 13.73 -33.37 4.34
C ILE A 284 12.85 -32.35 5.07
N THR A 285 13.46 -31.29 5.59
CA THR A 285 12.78 -30.16 6.19
C THR A 285 12.90 -28.97 5.25
N ASN A 286 11.79 -28.37 4.87
CA ASN A 286 11.76 -27.07 4.18
C ASN A 286 11.06 -26.06 5.09
N GLN A 287 11.63 -24.86 5.20
CA GLN A 287 10.93 -23.71 5.76
C GLN A 287 10.37 -22.84 4.65
N ALA A 288 9.21 -22.25 4.92
CA ALA A 288 8.56 -21.33 4.02
C ALA A 288 9.52 -20.22 3.59
N GLN A 289 9.48 -19.89 2.30
CA GLN A 289 10.03 -18.62 1.85
C GLN A 289 9.11 -17.51 2.37
N ALA A 290 9.69 -16.46 2.96
CA ALA A 290 8.99 -15.20 3.13
C ALA A 290 8.80 -14.59 1.73
N GLN A 291 7.72 -14.96 1.05
CA GLN A 291 7.35 -14.37 -0.22
C GLN A 291 6.69 -13.02 0.09
N GLU A 292 7.45 -11.93 0.04
CA GLU A 292 6.84 -10.59 0.00
C GLU A 292 6.09 -10.47 -1.33
N ALA A 293 4.82 -10.06 -1.29
CA ALA A 293 4.07 -9.82 -2.51
C ALA A 293 4.80 -8.75 -3.36
N ASP A 294 4.95 -8.98 -4.67
CA ASP A 294 5.45 -7.96 -5.60
C ASP A 294 4.43 -6.81 -5.66
N ASN A 295 4.71 -5.77 -4.87
CA ASN A 295 3.89 -4.57 -4.75
C ASN A 295 4.46 -3.41 -5.59
N SER A 296 5.34 -3.67 -6.57
CA SER A 296 5.97 -2.65 -7.40
C SER A 296 4.94 -1.72 -8.08
N ASP A 297 3.94 -2.29 -8.76
CA ASP A 297 2.85 -1.52 -9.40
C ASP A 297 2.05 -0.66 -8.40
N LEU A 298 1.83 -1.16 -7.18
CA LEU A 298 1.11 -0.42 -6.13
C LEU A 298 1.97 0.70 -5.54
N ALA A 299 3.28 0.48 -5.42
CA ALA A 299 4.23 1.50 -5.01
C ALA A 299 4.34 2.62 -6.05
N GLU A 300 4.35 2.28 -7.34
CA GLU A 300 4.27 3.26 -8.44
C GLU A 300 2.98 4.09 -8.34
N GLN A 301 1.81 3.45 -8.21
CA GLN A 301 0.54 4.15 -8.04
C GLN A 301 0.51 5.06 -6.81
N PHE A 302 1.09 4.63 -5.69
CA PHE A 302 1.19 5.47 -4.49
C PHE A 302 2.07 6.70 -4.72
N ASN A 303 3.21 6.53 -5.39
CA ASN A 303 4.12 7.63 -5.73
C ASN A 303 3.47 8.61 -6.74
N ASP A 304 2.70 8.09 -7.70
CA ASP A 304 1.92 8.92 -8.62
C ASP A 304 0.87 9.76 -7.88
N ILE A 305 0.20 9.17 -6.87
CA ILE A 305 -0.75 9.91 -6.03
C ILE A 305 -0.03 11.00 -5.23
N LEU A 306 1.17 10.73 -4.69
CA LEU A 306 1.96 11.75 -4.01
C LEU A 306 2.33 12.90 -4.95
N GLN A 307 2.74 12.58 -6.18
CA GLN A 307 3.01 13.61 -7.19
C GLN A 307 1.77 14.44 -7.50
N GLN A 308 0.60 13.81 -7.65
CA GLN A 308 -0.66 14.52 -7.86
C GLN A 308 -1.01 15.43 -6.67
N ILE A 309 -0.72 15.00 -5.43
CA ILE A 309 -0.91 15.85 -4.24
C ILE A 309 -0.03 17.09 -4.32
N ASP A 310 1.25 16.94 -4.69
CA ASP A 310 2.18 18.06 -4.83
C ASP A 310 1.75 19.03 -5.93
N GLU A 311 1.28 18.51 -7.07
CA GLU A 311 0.76 19.30 -8.19
C GLU A 311 -0.50 20.09 -7.77
N LEU A 312 -1.47 19.44 -7.12
CA LEU A 312 -2.67 20.11 -6.64
C LEU A 312 -2.36 21.15 -5.55
N ALA A 313 -1.41 20.85 -4.67
CA ALA A 313 -0.95 21.79 -3.67
C ALA A 313 -0.30 23.02 -4.32
N ALA A 314 0.43 22.86 -5.43
CA ALA A 314 1.01 23.96 -6.20
C ALA A 314 -0.05 24.78 -6.97
N ASP A 315 -1.06 24.11 -7.53
CA ASP A 315 -2.12 24.74 -8.34
C ASP A 315 -3.21 25.45 -7.52
N ALA A 316 -3.29 25.19 -6.21
CA ALA A 316 -4.21 25.85 -5.29
C ALA A 316 -3.81 27.32 -4.99
N SER A 317 -3.68 28.12 -6.05
CA SER A 317 -3.34 29.53 -6.02
C SER A 317 -4.47 30.40 -6.60
N PHE A 318 -4.63 31.60 -6.04
CA PHE A 318 -5.52 32.62 -6.58
C PHE A 318 -4.78 33.95 -6.63
N ASN A 319 -4.80 34.61 -7.79
CA ASN A 319 -4.03 35.83 -8.05
C ASN A 319 -2.53 35.74 -7.68
N GLY A 320 -1.93 34.56 -7.89
CA GLY A 320 -0.50 34.32 -7.58
C GLY A 320 -0.19 34.06 -6.11
N ILE A 321 -1.21 33.97 -5.24
CA ILE A 321 -1.06 33.62 -3.83
C ILE A 321 -1.50 32.17 -3.63
N ASN A 322 -0.58 31.32 -3.18
CA ASN A 322 -0.87 29.93 -2.80
C ASN A 322 -0.92 29.86 -1.27
N LEU A 323 -1.96 29.25 -0.68
CA LEU A 323 -2.10 29.13 0.78
C LEU A 323 -1.71 27.75 1.32
N ILE A 324 -1.47 26.78 0.43
CA ILE A 324 -1.19 25.39 0.77
C ILE A 324 0.33 25.11 0.71
N ASN A 325 1.00 25.61 -0.34
CA ASN A 325 2.41 25.36 -0.63
C ASN A 325 3.29 26.64 -0.54
N SER A 326 2.75 27.76 -0.05
CA SER A 326 3.56 28.97 0.12
C SER A 326 4.48 28.86 1.33
N SER A 327 5.77 29.18 1.13
CA SER A 327 6.74 29.37 2.22
C SER A 327 6.45 30.62 3.06
N ASP A 328 5.72 31.58 2.48
CA ASP A 328 5.23 32.76 3.19
C ASP A 328 3.89 32.39 3.85
N THR A 329 3.95 32.08 5.15
CA THR A 329 2.79 31.73 5.98
C THR A 329 1.93 32.94 6.38
N GLU A 330 2.31 34.14 5.94
CA GLU A 330 1.60 35.39 6.25
C GLU A 330 0.93 35.98 5.02
N LEU A 331 -0.40 35.86 4.97
CA LEU A 331 -1.22 36.71 4.11
C LEU A 331 -1.25 38.11 4.72
N THR A 332 -0.32 38.98 4.30
CA THR A 332 -0.42 40.40 4.64
C THR A 332 -1.49 41.04 3.75
N VAL A 333 -2.74 40.99 4.18
CA VAL A 333 -3.76 41.89 3.65
C VAL A 333 -3.42 43.26 4.18
N ALA A 334 -2.71 44.06 3.36
CA ALA A 334 -2.49 45.45 3.65
C ALA A 334 -3.86 46.15 3.59
N PHE A 335 -4.55 46.19 4.72
CA PHE A 335 -5.60 47.17 4.94
C PHE A 335 -4.89 48.51 4.82
N ASN A 336 -5.12 49.21 3.71
CA ASN A 336 -4.55 50.53 3.50
C ASN A 336 -5.25 51.52 4.44
N GLU A 337 -4.96 51.40 5.74
CA GLU A 337 -5.55 52.18 6.84
C GLU A 337 -4.66 53.38 7.21
N ARG A 338 -3.55 53.61 6.50
CA ARG A 338 -2.78 54.85 6.65
C ARG A 338 -3.02 55.78 5.47
N ARG A 339 -3.93 56.74 5.70
CA ARG A 339 -3.67 58.11 5.23
C ARG A 339 -2.29 58.49 5.77
N ASP A 340 -1.36 58.68 4.84
CA ASP A 340 -0.06 59.31 5.08
C ASP A 340 -0.20 60.45 6.11
N GLU A 341 0.36 60.25 7.31
CA GLU A 341 0.37 61.23 8.40
C GLU A 341 1.29 62.44 8.07
N GLY A 342 1.91 62.45 6.89
CA GLY A 342 2.86 63.48 6.44
C GLY A 342 2.32 64.61 5.57
N ARG A 343 1.01 64.71 5.31
CA ARG A 343 0.45 65.88 4.59
C ARG A 343 -0.05 66.95 5.56
N SER A 344 0.85 67.87 5.87
CA SER A 344 0.60 69.15 6.53
C SER A 344 -0.33 70.05 5.70
N GLU A 345 -1.35 70.57 6.39
CA GLU A 345 -2.24 71.71 6.06
C GLU A 345 -3.11 71.63 4.79
#